data_AF-A0A2N7QAU1-F1
#
_entry.id   AF-A0A2N7QAU1-F1
#
_cell.length_a   1.000
_cell.length_b   1.000
_cell.length_c   1.000
_cell.angle_alpha   90.00
_cell.angle_beta   90.00
_cell.angle_gamma   90.00
#
_symmetry.space_group_name_H-M   'P 1'
#
loop_
_entity.id
_entity.type
_entity.pdbx_description
1 polymer ?
#
loop_
_entity_poly.entity_id
_entity_poly.type
_entity_poly.pdbx_seq_one_letter_code
_entity_poly.pdbx_strand_id
1 'polypeptide(L)'
;MEEIEIYSWTTLDAIKKAADIIETVGDLHSDHQMSVFCVIEDDYLELCYSDSSANYLRRYEDEEEFEKAIEERKEELSETSFEDDDYEEDFEEDEELDLDDESDEF
;
A
#
# COMPACT_ATOMS: atom_id res chain seq x y z
N MET A 1 -4.73 -0.88 17.05
CA MET A 1 -4.28 -2.03 16.21
C MET A 1 -4.38 -3.39 16.93
N GLU A 2 -5.17 -4.31 16.34
CA GLU A 2 -5.27 -5.72 16.75
C GLU A 2 -4.59 -6.63 15.70
N GLU A 3 -3.85 -7.64 16.14
CA GLU A 3 -3.14 -8.60 15.27
C GLU A 3 -3.55 -10.04 15.61
N ILE A 4 -3.81 -10.84 14.57
CA ILE A 4 -4.20 -12.24 14.67
C ILE A 4 -3.24 -13.08 13.85
N GLU A 5 -2.51 -13.97 14.50
CA GLU A 5 -1.65 -14.94 13.82
C GLU A 5 -2.51 -16.02 13.12
N ILE A 6 -2.26 -16.22 11.83
CA ILE A 6 -2.95 -17.19 10.98
C ILE A 6 -1.96 -18.22 10.43
N TYR A 7 -2.05 -19.45 10.93
CA TYR A 7 -1.20 -20.55 10.46
C TYR A 7 -1.64 -21.18 9.12
N SER A 8 -2.74 -20.70 8.53
CA SER A 8 -3.35 -21.29 7.33
C SER A 8 -3.56 -20.25 6.23
N TRP A 9 -2.84 -20.40 5.12
CA TRP A 9 -3.05 -19.59 3.91
C TRP A 9 -4.47 -19.67 3.38
N THR A 10 -5.13 -20.82 3.54
CA THR A 10 -6.52 -21.01 3.13
C THR A 10 -7.47 -20.05 3.86
N THR A 11 -7.15 -19.70 5.11
CA THR A 11 -7.97 -18.77 5.89
C THR A 11 -7.79 -17.35 5.37
N LEU A 12 -6.54 -16.92 5.11
CA LEU A 12 -6.27 -15.62 4.51
C LEU A 12 -6.88 -15.50 3.11
N ASP A 13 -6.81 -16.56 2.29
CA ASP A 13 -7.41 -16.58 0.96
C ASP A 13 -8.94 -16.48 1.00
N ALA A 14 -9.59 -17.09 2.01
CA ALA A 14 -11.02 -16.93 2.22
C ALA A 14 -11.40 -15.48 2.58
N ILE A 15 -10.60 -14.82 3.42
CA ILE A 15 -10.80 -13.42 3.79
C ILE A 15 -10.56 -12.53 2.56
N LYS A 16 -9.45 -12.73 1.85
CA LYS A 16 -9.12 -12.04 0.60
C LYS A 16 -10.23 -12.14 -0.45
N LYS A 17 -10.90 -13.30 -0.55
CA LYS A 17 -12.04 -13.50 -1.47
C LYS A 17 -13.31 -12.77 -1.05
N ALA A 18 -13.45 -12.47 0.24
CA ALA A 18 -14.59 -11.76 0.80
C ALA A 18 -14.35 -10.24 0.90
N ALA A 19 -13.10 -9.80 0.73
CA ALA A 19 -12.65 -8.43 0.87
C ALA A 19 -12.41 -7.75 -0.48
N ASP A 20 -12.52 -6.43 -0.50
CA ASP A 20 -12.09 -5.59 -1.61
C ASP A 20 -10.60 -5.30 -1.46
N ILE A 21 -9.79 -5.79 -2.41
CA ILE A 21 -8.34 -5.60 -2.40
C ILE A 21 -8.04 -4.18 -2.86
N ILE A 22 -7.38 -3.41 -2.00
CA ILE A 22 -6.96 -2.04 -2.29
C ILE A 22 -5.55 -2.06 -2.88
N GLU A 23 -4.63 -2.75 -2.19
CA GLU A 23 -3.23 -2.74 -2.56
C GLU A 23 -2.56 -4.08 -2.23
N THR A 24 -1.53 -4.44 -2.97
CA THR A 24 -0.68 -5.60 -2.65
C THR A 24 0.77 -5.20 -2.71
N VAL A 25 1.49 -5.42 -1.61
CA VAL A 25 2.87 -4.96 -1.42
C VAL A 25 3.77 -6.17 -1.13
N GLY A 26 4.82 -6.33 -1.93
CA GLY A 26 5.77 -7.44 -1.86
C GLY A 26 5.34 -8.68 -2.66
N ASP A 27 6.25 -9.64 -2.80
CA ASP A 27 6.01 -10.88 -3.53
C ASP A 27 6.58 -12.10 -2.79
N LEU A 28 5.78 -13.18 -2.67
CA LEU A 28 6.19 -14.41 -1.98
C LEU A 28 7.37 -15.13 -2.65
N HIS A 29 7.63 -14.93 -3.94
CA HIS A 29 8.81 -15.50 -4.61
C HIS A 29 10.07 -14.67 -4.37
N SER A 30 9.98 -13.34 -4.39
CA SER A 30 11.15 -12.46 -4.25
C SER A 30 11.49 -12.15 -2.79
N ASP A 31 10.49 -11.78 -2.01
CA ASP A 31 10.65 -11.23 -0.65
C ASP A 31 10.27 -12.24 0.44
N HIS A 32 9.79 -13.43 0.06
CA HIS A 32 9.26 -14.46 0.96
C HIS A 32 8.13 -13.96 1.89
N GLN A 33 7.60 -12.78 1.60
CA GLN A 33 6.56 -12.08 2.33
C GLN A 33 5.74 -11.25 1.34
N MET A 34 4.43 -11.21 1.54
CA MET A 34 3.49 -10.43 0.74
C MET A 34 2.40 -9.90 1.65
N SER A 35 2.25 -8.58 1.73
CA SER A 35 1.16 -7.91 2.46
C SER A 35 0.06 -7.51 1.49
N VAL A 36 -1.15 -8.03 1.69
CA VAL A 36 -2.34 -7.67 0.91
C VAL A 36 -3.22 -6.78 1.77
N PHE A 37 -3.39 -5.54 1.37
CA PHE A 37 -4.24 -4.56 2.02
C PHE A 37 -5.63 -4.60 1.40
N CYS A 38 -6.64 -4.79 2.23
CA CYS A 38 -8.02 -4.97 1.79
C CYS A 38 -9.01 -4.39 2.79
N VAL A 39 -10.20 -4.09 2.31
CA VAL A 39 -11.31 -3.56 3.12
C VAL A 39 -12.46 -4.56 3.09
N ILE A 40 -13.06 -4.81 4.27
CA ILE A 40 -14.30 -5.57 4.39
C ILE A 40 -15.33 -4.67 5.04
N GLU A 41 -16.35 -4.29 4.28
CA GLU A 41 -17.37 -3.34 4.73
C GLU A 41 -16.75 -2.00 5.18
N ASP A 42 -16.53 -1.80 6.48
CA ASP A 42 -15.89 -0.61 7.07
C ASP A 42 -14.59 -0.97 7.82
N ASP A 43 -14.15 -2.24 7.80
CA ASP A 43 -12.93 -2.70 8.48
C ASP A 43 -11.74 -2.71 7.50
N TYR A 44 -10.69 -1.96 7.84
CA TYR A 44 -9.41 -1.91 7.12
C TYR A 44 -8.46 -3.01 7.60
N LEU A 45 -8.01 -3.87 6.69
CA LEU A 45 -7.28 -5.09 7.02
C LEU A 45 -6.00 -5.25 6.19
N GLU A 46 -4.91 -5.63 6.84
CA GLU A 46 -3.69 -6.16 6.21
C GLU A 46 -3.65 -7.68 6.41
N LEU A 47 -3.56 -8.40 5.29
CA LEU A 47 -3.33 -9.84 5.21
C LEU A 47 -1.87 -10.07 4.84
N CYS A 48 -1.03 -10.37 5.82
CA CYS A 48 0.38 -10.67 5.56
C CYS A 48 0.59 -12.16 5.39
N TYR A 49 1.06 -12.55 4.21
CA TYR A 49 1.45 -13.90 3.84
C TYR A 49 2.97 -14.02 3.96
N SER A 50 3.45 -15.09 4.58
CA SER A 50 4.87 -15.42 4.61
C SER A 50 5.09 -16.90 4.31
N ASP A 51 6.16 -17.19 3.57
CA ASP A 51 6.60 -18.57 3.28
C ASP A 51 7.45 -19.14 4.42
N SER A 52 8.18 -18.28 5.13
CA SER A 52 9.11 -18.67 6.19
C SER A 52 8.62 -18.37 7.62
N SER A 53 7.62 -17.49 7.76
CA SER A 53 7.11 -17.00 9.04
C SER A 53 5.62 -17.32 9.23
N ALA A 54 5.09 -17.10 10.43
CA ALA A 54 3.64 -17.13 10.63
C ALA A 54 2.99 -16.01 9.81
N ASN A 55 1.86 -16.32 9.18
CA ASN A 55 1.04 -15.30 8.53
C ASN A 55 0.25 -14.55 9.61
N TYR A 56 -0.18 -13.34 9.32
CA TYR A 56 -1.00 -12.58 10.25
C TYR A 56 -2.06 -11.76 9.52
N LEU A 57 -3.16 -11.52 10.23
CA LEU A 57 -4.18 -10.55 9.87
C LEU A 57 -4.05 -9.40 10.86
N ARG A 58 -3.97 -8.18 10.35
CA ARG A 58 -3.93 -6.97 11.14
C ARG A 58 -5.09 -6.07 10.78
N ARG A 59 -5.73 -5.48 11.78
CA ARG A 59 -6.80 -4.51 11.59
C ARG A 59 -6.37 -3.12 12.02
N TYR A 60 -6.70 -2.14 11.18
CA TYR A 60 -6.51 -0.71 11.41
C TYR A 60 -7.81 -0.07 11.88
N GLU A 61 -7.70 0.94 12.73
CA GLU A 61 -8.88 1.59 13.32
C GLU A 61 -9.47 2.66 12.39
N ASP A 62 -8.62 3.30 11.59
CA ASP A 62 -8.98 4.39 10.68
C ASP A 62 -8.22 4.29 9.35
N GLU A 63 -8.76 4.93 8.31
CA GLU A 63 -8.19 4.98 6.95
C GLU A 63 -6.77 5.59 6.93
N GLU A 64 -6.54 6.70 7.68
CA GLU A 64 -5.21 7.31 7.79
C GLU A 64 -4.14 6.31 8.29
N GLU A 65 -4.49 5.44 9.24
CA GLU A 65 -3.56 4.43 9.78
C GLU A 65 -3.28 3.34 8.74
N PHE A 66 -4.30 2.98 7.96
CA PHE A 66 -4.21 1.99 6.89
C PHE A 66 -3.35 2.49 5.72
N GLU A 67 -3.59 3.70 5.22
CA GLU A 67 -2.82 4.30 4.14
C GLU A 67 -1.35 4.47 4.54
N LYS A 68 -1.12 4.97 5.76
CA LYS A 68 0.25 5.09 6.29
C LYS A 68 0.95 3.74 6.34
N ALA A 69 0.26 2.67 6.74
CA ALA A 69 0.87 1.35 6.78
C ALA A 69 1.19 0.77 5.39
N ILE A 70 0.37 1.09 4.39
CA ILE A 70 0.66 0.77 2.98
C ILE A 70 1.94 1.49 2.56
N GLU A 71 2.04 2.80 2.83
CA GLU A 71 3.21 3.61 2.49
C GLU A 71 4.47 3.09 3.20
N GLU A 72 4.41 2.82 4.51
CA GLU A 72 5.52 2.25 5.27
C GLU A 72 5.95 0.88 4.71
N ARG A 73 5.01 0.00 4.32
CA ARG A 73 5.36 -1.28 3.68
C ARG A 73 6.01 -1.09 2.32
N LYS A 74 5.50 -0.16 1.51
CA LYS A 74 6.07 0.19 0.20
C LYS A 74 7.47 0.76 0.37
N GLU A 75 7.68 1.65 1.35
CA GLU A 75 8.99 2.21 1.66
C GLU A 75 9.96 1.12 2.13
N GLU A 76 9.58 0.22 3.05
CA GLU A 76 10.49 -0.86 3.49
C GLU A 76 10.89 -1.81 2.34
N LEU A 77 9.96 -2.12 1.44
CA LEU A 77 10.24 -2.95 0.26
C LEU A 77 10.97 -2.16 -0.85
N SER A 78 10.68 -0.87 -1.00
CA SER A 78 11.35 0.04 -1.93
C SER A 78 12.77 0.37 -1.49
N GLU A 79 13.04 0.50 -0.19
CA GLU A 79 14.38 0.68 0.37
C GLU A 79 15.22 -0.60 0.21
N THR A 80 14.57 -1.77 0.11
CA THR A 80 15.23 -3.04 -0.22
C THR A 80 15.43 -3.21 -1.73
N SER A 81 14.57 -2.58 -2.55
CA SER A 81 14.61 -2.56 -4.01
C SER A 81 15.38 -1.34 -4.50
N PHE A 82 16.71 -1.40 -4.44
CA PHE A 82 17.52 -0.38 -5.11
C PHE A 82 17.19 -0.33 -6.62
N GLU A 83 16.61 0.79 -7.02
CA GLU A 83 16.50 1.37 -8.37
C GLU A 83 15.38 0.84 -9.31
N ASP A 84 14.66 1.83 -9.87
CA ASP A 84 13.77 1.89 -11.05
C ASP A 84 12.23 1.75 -10.87
N ASP A 85 11.55 2.84 -11.30
CA ASP A 85 10.12 3.05 -11.66
C ASP A 85 9.06 2.91 -10.53
N ASP A 86 8.23 3.89 -10.15
CA ASP A 86 7.50 4.91 -10.92
C ASP A 86 7.13 6.09 -9.99
N TYR A 87 7.59 7.30 -10.31
CA TYR A 87 7.02 8.55 -9.78
C TYR A 87 5.88 8.97 -10.72
N GLU A 88 4.67 8.48 -10.53
CA GLU A 88 3.46 9.12 -11.06
C GLU A 88 2.32 8.99 -10.06
N GLU A 89 2.13 10.01 -9.21
CA GLU A 89 0.84 10.65 -9.01
C GLU A 89 1.07 12.05 -8.40
N ASP A 90 1.61 12.96 -9.20
CA ASP A 90 1.57 14.40 -8.92
C ASP A 90 0.10 14.83 -9.09
N PHE A 91 -0.60 14.95 -7.96
CA PHE A 91 -1.98 15.40 -7.88
C PHE A 91 -2.09 16.81 -8.49
N GLU A 92 -2.74 16.94 -9.66
CA GLU A 92 -3.04 18.22 -10.30
C GLU A 92 -4.00 19.07 -9.44
N GLU A 93 -3.56 20.26 -9.00
CA GLU A 93 -4.35 21.51 -8.82
C GLU A 93 -3.36 22.58 -8.29
N ASP A 94 -3.03 23.67 -8.99
CA ASP A 94 -3.94 24.77 -9.29
C ASP A 94 -3.34 25.69 -10.38
N GLU A 95 -4.19 25.99 -11.34
CA GLU A 95 -4.03 26.85 -12.50
C GLU A 95 -4.05 28.33 -12.09
N GLU A 96 -2.96 29.08 -12.29
CA GLU A 96 -2.99 30.46 -12.80
C GLU A 96 -1.57 31.00 -13.05
N LEU A 97 -1.10 30.82 -14.30
CA LEU A 97 0.06 31.52 -14.87
C LEU A 97 -0.38 32.94 -15.28
N ASP A 98 -0.34 33.88 -14.35
CA ASP A 98 -0.50 35.31 -14.69
C ASP A 98 0.86 35.87 -15.16
N LEU A 99 1.16 35.64 -16.44
CA LEU A 99 2.31 36.23 -17.15
C LEU A 99 1.99 37.67 -17.58
N ASP A 100 2.18 38.60 -16.65
CA ASP A 100 2.39 40.03 -16.91
C ASP A 100 3.91 40.25 -16.63
N ASP A 101 4.78 40.62 -17.56
CA ASP A 101 4.83 41.93 -18.20
C ASP A 101 5.93 41.93 -19.29
N GLU A 102 5.73 42.80 -20.28
CA GLU A 102 6.37 42.92 -21.57
C GLU A 102 7.91 43.05 -21.54
N SER A 103 8.63 42.27 -22.37
CA SER A 103 9.95 42.70 -22.86
C SER A 103 9.88 42.93 -24.37
N ASP A 104 9.48 44.15 -24.68
CA ASP A 104 9.48 44.75 -26.01
C ASP A 104 10.90 44.74 -26.60
N GLU A 105 10.97 44.31 -27.85
CA GLU A 105 12.13 44.17 -28.73
C GLU A 105 12.70 45.56 -29.10
N PHE A 106 14.00 45.83 -28.87
CA PHE A 106 14.85 46.66 -29.77
C PHE A 106 16.35 46.65 -29.43
#